data_AF-A0A2G6JXQ7-F1
#
_entry.id   AF-A0A2G6JXQ7-F1
#
_cell.length_a   1.000
_cell.length_b   1.000
_cell.length_c   1.000
_cell.angle_alpha   90.00
_cell.angle_beta   90.00
_cell.angle_gamma   90.00
#
_symmetry.space_group_name_H-M   'P 1'
#
loop_
_entity.id
_entity.type
_entity.pdbx_description
1 polymer ?
#
loop_
_entity_poly.entity_id
_entity_poly.type
_entity_poly.pdbx_seq_one_letter_code
_entity_poly.pdbx_strand_id
1 'polypeptide(L)' 'MAAGHAPAATVPAGTAKVILPESQIPTHWYNVAADLPEPCPPPLHPGTRQPL' A
#
# COMPACT_ATOMS: atom_id res chain seq x y z
N MET A 1 15.42 -3.03 26.55
CA MET A 1 15.18 -1.66 26.07
C MET A 1 16.30 -1.27 25.12
N ALA A 2 15.97 -0.56 24.04
CA ALA A 2 16.84 -0.05 22.96
C ALA A 2 17.38 -1.08 21.95
N ALA A 3 16.56 -1.41 20.94
CA ALA A 3 17.08 -1.75 19.62
C ALA A 3 17.38 -0.42 18.91
N GLY A 4 18.65 -0.21 18.56
CA GLY A 4 19.15 1.05 18.02
C GLY A 4 18.52 1.42 16.69
N HIS A 5 18.09 2.68 16.60
CA HIS A 5 17.83 3.36 15.33
C HIS A 5 19.18 3.50 14.59
N ALA A 6 19.32 2.82 13.46
CA ALA A 6 20.48 3.00 12.58
C ALA A 6 20.49 4.45 12.05
N PRO A 7 21.65 5.11 11.94
CA PRO A 7 21.71 6.50 11.51
C PRO A 7 21.26 6.60 10.05
N ALA A 8 20.32 7.52 9.78
CA ALA A 8 19.89 7.87 8.44
C ALA A 8 21.09 8.43 7.66
N ALA A 9 21.62 7.64 6.73
CA ALA A 9 22.63 8.11 5.79
C ALA A 9 21.98 9.16 4.87
N THR A 10 22.47 10.39 4.91
CA THR A 10 22.13 11.44 3.94
C THR A 10 22.65 11.01 2.57
N VAL A 11 21.76 10.50 1.72
CA VAL A 11 22.10 10.13 0.34
C VAL A 11 22.06 11.40 -0.52
N PRO A 12 23.13 11.74 -1.28
CA PRO A 12 23.13 12.92 -2.15
C PRO A 12 22.06 12.80 -3.23
N ALA A 13 21.57 13.94 -3.74
CA ALA A 13 20.49 14.05 -4.71
C ALA A 13 20.82 13.33 -6.04
N GLY A 14 20.47 12.04 -6.06
CA GLY A 14 20.51 11.09 -7.17
C GLY A 14 19.62 9.92 -6.79
N THR A 15 19.24 9.06 -7.74
CA THR A 15 18.40 7.88 -7.48
C THR A 15 19.08 6.93 -6.50
N ALA A 16 18.74 7.06 -5.22
CA ALA A 16 19.18 6.19 -4.15
C ALA A 16 18.40 4.88 -4.22
N LYS A 17 19.12 3.76 -4.31
CA LYS A 17 18.50 2.43 -4.23
C LYS A 17 18.37 2.03 -2.76
N VAL A 18 17.15 1.78 -2.31
CA VAL A 18 16.85 1.27 -0.96
C VAL A 18 16.46 -0.21 -1.07
N ILE A 19 17.13 -1.06 -0.31
CA ILE A 19 16.80 -2.50 -0.21
C ILE A 19 16.09 -2.73 1.13
N LEU A 20 14.88 -3.29 1.08
CA LEU A 20 14.16 -3.74 2.27
C LEU A 20 14.55 -5.19 2.60
N PRO A 21 14.76 -5.52 3.89
CA PRO A 21 14.90 -6.90 4.32
C PRO A 21 13.54 -7.63 4.32
N GLU A 22 13.56 -8.96 4.20
CA GLU A 22 12.34 -9.79 4.14
C GLU A 22 11.43 -9.64 5.37
N SER A 23 12.01 -9.36 6.54
CA SER A 23 11.26 -9.10 7.79
C SER A 23 10.37 -7.85 7.74
N GLN A 24 10.59 -6.97 6.75
CA GLN A 24 9.78 -5.77 6.53
C GLN A 24 8.77 -5.94 5.38
N ILE A 25 8.64 -7.15 4.82
CA ILE A 25 7.59 -7.41 3.83
C ILE A 25 6.23 -7.21 4.50
N PRO A 26 5.36 -6.35 3.94
CA PRO A 26 4.03 -6.14 4.49
C PRO A 26 3.22 -7.43 4.49
N THR A 27 2.54 -7.69 5.59
CA THR A 27 1.74 -8.91 5.78
C THR A 27 0.27 -8.73 5.43
N HIS A 28 -0.15 -7.49 5.17
CA HIS A 28 -1.54 -7.13 4.94
C HIS A 28 -1.70 -6.31 3.68
N TRP A 29 -2.88 -6.43 3.10
CA TRP A 29 -3.31 -5.65 1.94
C TRP A 29 -4.14 -4.48 2.43
N TYR A 30 -3.86 -3.29 1.91
CA TYR A 30 -4.66 -2.11 2.20
C TYR A 30 -5.80 -1.99 1.18
N ASN A 31 -7.03 -2.03 1.65
CA ASN A 31 -8.21 -1.86 0.81
C ASN A 31 -8.58 -0.38 0.71
N VAL A 32 -8.18 0.26 -0.39
CA VAL A 32 -8.47 1.68 -0.67
C VAL A 32 -9.96 1.99 -0.75
N ALA A 33 -10.81 1.00 -1.07
CA ALA A 33 -12.26 1.23 -1.18
C ALA A 33 -12.90 1.68 0.14
N ALA A 34 -12.26 1.40 1.29
CA ALA A 34 -12.74 1.82 2.61
C ALA A 34 -12.64 3.33 2.84
N ASP A 35 -11.73 4.00 2.14
CA ASP A 35 -11.41 5.42 2.34
C ASP A 35 -11.94 6.31 1.21
N LEU A 36 -12.71 5.74 0.28
CA LEU A 36 -13.34 6.52 -0.78
C LEU A 36 -14.44 7.42 -0.21
N PRO A 37 -14.58 8.67 -0.70
CA PRO A 37 -15.59 9.60 -0.21
C PRO A 37 -17.03 9.11 -0.46
N GLU A 38 -17.23 8.32 -1.51
CA GLU A 38 -18.49 7.67 -1.84
C GLU A 38 -18.27 6.17 -2.07
N PRO A 39 -19.23 5.30 -1.71
CA PRO A 39 -19.10 3.86 -1.92
C PRO A 39 -18.97 3.49 -3.40
N CYS A 40 -18.14 2.50 -3.72
CA CYS A 40 -18.08 1.95 -5.07
C CYS A 40 -19.46 1.39 -5.48
N PRO A 41 -19.92 1.66 -6.73
CA PRO A 41 -21.18 1.11 -7.20
C PRO A 41 -21.12 -0.41 -7.25
N PRO A 42 -22.27 -1.09 -7.05
CA PRO A 42 -22.32 -2.54 -7.10
C PRO A 42 -21.92 -3.05 -8.50
N PRO A 43 -21.29 -4.23 -8.57
CA PRO A 43 -20.95 -4.84 -9.85
C PRO A 43 -22.21 -5.13 -10.65
N LEU A 44 -22.14 -4.88 -11.95
CA LEU A 44 -23.26 -5.11 -12.86
C LEU A 44 -23.21 -6.52 -13.42
N HIS A 45 -24.37 -7.16 -13.55
CA HIS A 45 -24.48 -8.43 -14.26
C HIS A 45 -24.13 -8.24 -15.75
N PRO A 46 -23.27 -9.08 -16.36
CA PRO A 46 -22.73 -8.84 -17.69
C PRO A 46 -23.77 -8.85 -18.82
N GLY A 47 -24.89 -9.56 -18.63
CA GLY A 47 -25.97 -9.64 -19.62
C GLY A 47 -27.05 -8.56 -19.48
N THR A 48 -27.44 -8.22 -18.24
CA THR A 48 -28.56 -7.30 -17.97
C THR A 48 -28.09 -5.88 -17.67
N ARG A 49 -26.81 -5.72 -17.30
CA ARG A 49 -26.21 -4.47 -16.81
C ARG A 49 -26.96 -3.85 -15.64
N GLN A 50 -27.69 -4.66 -14.90
CA GLN A 50 -28.35 -4.27 -13.67
C GLN A 50 -27.46 -4.65 -12.48
N PRO A 51 -27.59 -3.95 -11.34
CA PRO A 51 -26.96 -4.35 -10.10
C PRO A 51 -27.32 -5.82 -9.75
N LEU A 52 -26.32 -6.58 -9.30
CA LEU A 52 -26.51 -7.92 -8.73
C LEU A 52 -27.26 -7.88 -7.39
#